data_AF-A0A937YLB0-F1
#
_entry.id   AF-A0A937YLB0-F1
#
_cell.length_a   1.000
_cell.length_b   1.000
_cell.length_c   1.000
_cell.angle_alpha   90.00
_cell.angle_beta   90.00
_cell.angle_gamma   90.00
#
_symmetry.space_group_name_H-M   'P 1'
#
loop_
_entity.id
_entity.type
_entity.pdbx_description
1 polymer ?
#
loop_
_entity_poly.entity_id
_entity_poly.type
_entity_poly.pdbx_seq_one_letter_code
_entity_poly.pdbx_strand_id
1 'polypeptide(L)'
;MPKLRPDLTFTLPWAMIFHLPFAEQVKTAQAVGFQGLSLQPHFMADCTRAGLKLKDMKKMAEDAGVRIGRIDPLCTWVPDWRDHNFGDE
;
A
#
# COMPACT_ATOMS: atom_id res chain seq x y z
N MET A 1 -18.63 -1.21 14.72
CA MET A 1 -17.34 -1.87 14.38
C MET A 1 -16.40 -1.74 15.57
N PRO A 2 -15.67 -2.79 15.96
CA PRO A 2 -14.62 -2.67 16.96
C PRO A 2 -13.60 -1.62 16.50
N LYS A 3 -13.18 -0.74 17.41
CA LYS A 3 -12.16 0.28 17.13
C LYS A 3 -10.77 -0.34 17.34
N LEU A 4 -9.85 -0.06 16.42
CA LEU A 4 -8.43 -0.42 16.59
C LEU A 4 -7.87 0.27 17.84
N ARG A 5 -6.93 -0.38 18.53
CA ARG A 5 -6.40 0.18 19.78
C ARG A 5 -5.58 1.45 19.50
N PRO A 6 -5.78 2.54 20.24
CA PRO A 6 -5.08 3.81 19.96
C PRO A 6 -3.61 3.81 20.38
N ASP A 7 -3.16 2.84 21.19
CA ASP A 7 -1.78 2.70 21.65
C ASP A 7 -0.88 1.93 20.67
N LEU A 8 -1.44 1.39 19.59
CA LEU A 8 -0.73 0.63 18.58
C LEU A 8 -0.89 1.26 17.19
N THR A 9 0.09 1.03 16.33
CA THR A 9 0.02 1.36 14.91
C THR A 9 -0.37 0.13 14.11
N PHE A 10 -1.47 0.21 13.39
CA PHE A 10 -1.93 -0.87 12.51
C PHE A 10 -1.66 -0.52 11.05
N THR A 11 -1.08 -1.47 10.32
CA THR A 11 -0.87 -1.37 8.88
C THR A 11 -1.85 -2.26 8.15
N LEU A 12 -2.56 -1.71 7.17
CA LEU A 12 -3.42 -2.44 6.26
C LEU A 12 -2.55 -3.11 5.18
N PRO A 13 -2.53 -4.44 5.07
CA PRO A 13 -1.82 -5.11 3.99
C PRO A 13 -2.50 -4.84 2.65
N TRP A 14 -1.73 -4.39 1.65
CA TRP A 14 -2.22 -4.12 0.29
C TRP A 14 -3.08 -5.26 -0.28
N ALA A 15 -2.66 -6.52 -0.05
CA ALA A 15 -3.32 -7.70 -0.59
C ALA A 15 -4.79 -7.84 -0.17
N MET A 16 -5.25 -7.15 0.88
CA MET A 16 -6.67 -7.18 1.27
C MET A 16 -7.55 -6.26 0.39
N ILE A 17 -6.95 -5.30 -0.31
CA ILE A 17 -7.64 -4.23 -1.04
C ILE A 17 -7.00 -3.96 -2.42
N PHE A 18 -6.22 -4.90 -2.96
CA PHE A 18 -5.44 -4.71 -4.18
C PHE A 18 -6.27 -4.35 -5.42
N HIS A 19 -7.54 -4.76 -5.44
CA HIS A 19 -8.48 -4.52 -6.53
C HIS A 19 -8.96 -3.06 -6.60
N LEU A 20 -8.71 -2.25 -5.56
CA LEU A 20 -9.11 -0.84 -5.52
C LEU A 20 -8.06 0.06 -6.17
N PRO A 21 -8.46 1.17 -6.81
CA PRO A 21 -7.53 2.25 -7.18
C PRO A 21 -6.83 2.83 -5.95
N PHE A 22 -5.60 3.34 -6.10
CA PHE A 22 -4.78 3.83 -4.98
C PHE A 22 -5.52 4.83 -4.07
N ALA A 23 -6.28 5.77 -4.65
CA ALA A 23 -7.07 6.73 -3.88
C ALA A 23 -8.11 6.06 -2.96
N GLU A 24 -8.78 5.02 -3.46
CA GLU A 24 -9.78 4.27 -2.69
C GLU A 24 -9.12 3.36 -1.65
N GLN A 25 -7.91 2.87 -1.90
CA GLN A 25 -7.13 2.14 -0.90
C GLN A 25 -6.80 3.03 0.31
N VAL A 26 -6.35 4.26 0.07
CA VAL A 26 -6.06 5.25 1.12
C VAL A 26 -7.33 5.62 1.90
N LYS A 27 -8.44 5.90 1.21
CA LYS A 27 -9.73 6.17 1.86
C LYS A 27 -10.20 5.01 2.71
N THR A 28 -10.03 3.78 2.22
CA THR A 28 -10.42 2.57 2.96
C THR A 28 -9.58 2.42 4.23
N ALA A 29 -8.26 2.60 4.14
CA ALA A 29 -7.38 2.56 5.32
C ALA A 29 -7.81 3.59 6.37
N GLN A 30 -8.08 4.83 5.95
CA GLN A 30 -8.58 5.88 6.84
C GLN A 30 -9.93 5.54 7.47
N ALA A 31 -10.91 5.12 6.66
CA ALA A 31 -12.28 4.84 7.12
C ALA A 31 -12.35 3.69 8.14
N VAL A 32 -11.49 2.69 7.99
CA VAL A 32 -11.40 1.56 8.92
C VAL A 32 -10.51 1.87 10.14
N GLY A 33 -9.76 2.97 10.08
CA GLY A 33 -8.93 3.47 11.18
C GLY A 33 -7.52 2.86 11.21
N PHE A 34 -7.01 2.36 10.08
CA PHE A 34 -5.60 1.99 9.95
C PHE A 34 -4.72 3.24 9.80
N GLN A 35 -3.55 3.23 10.44
CA GLN A 35 -2.57 4.32 10.36
C GLN A 35 -1.49 4.06 9.30
N GLY A 36 -1.38 2.82 8.83
CA GLY A 36 -0.42 2.39 7.83
C GLY A 36 -1.07 1.70 6.64
N LEU A 37 -0.44 1.79 5.49
CA LEU A 37 -0.74 1.02 4.29
C LEU A 37 0.58 0.41 3.78
N SER A 38 0.61 -0.91 3.55
CA SER A 38 1.68 -1.51 2.75
C SER A 38 1.34 -1.40 1.27
N LEU A 39 2.34 -1.46 0.38
CA LEU A 39 2.14 -1.48 -1.08
C LEU A 39 3.08 -2.47 -1.75
N GLN A 40 2.65 -3.11 -2.84
CA GLN A 40 3.52 -3.90 -3.70
C GLN A 40 4.26 -2.99 -4.71
N PRO A 41 5.53 -3.28 -5.06
CA PRO A 41 6.26 -2.46 -6.03
C PRO A 41 5.66 -2.47 -7.43
N HIS A 42 5.14 -3.61 -7.92
CA HIS A 42 4.51 -3.68 -9.24
C HIS A 42 3.29 -2.75 -9.30
N PHE A 43 2.44 -2.74 -8.26
CA PHE A 43 1.31 -1.83 -8.18
C PHE A 43 1.72 -0.34 -8.19
N MET A 44 2.83 0.01 -7.51
CA MET A 44 3.37 1.36 -7.57
C MET A 44 3.88 1.72 -8.98
N ALA A 45 4.51 0.77 -9.67
CA ALA A 45 4.93 0.92 -11.05
C ALA A 45 3.71 1.11 -11.97
N ASP A 46 2.63 0.35 -11.77
CA ASP A 46 1.38 0.46 -12.52
C ASP A 46 0.74 1.85 -12.33
N CYS A 47 0.66 2.32 -11.08
CA CYS A 47 0.20 3.68 -10.77
C CYS A 47 1.02 4.73 -11.50
N THR A 48 2.35 4.56 -11.53
CA THR A 48 3.27 5.47 -12.20
C THR A 48 3.07 5.44 -13.71
N ARG A 49 2.90 4.26 -14.31
CA ARG A 49 2.59 4.11 -15.74
C ARG A 49 1.23 4.72 -16.11
N ALA A 50 0.27 4.69 -15.19
CA ALA A 50 -1.02 5.37 -15.33
C ALA A 50 -0.95 6.90 -15.11
N GLY A 51 0.24 7.45 -14.84
CA GLY A 51 0.47 8.90 -14.72
C GLY A 51 0.45 9.45 -13.29
N LEU A 52 0.25 8.62 -12.27
CA LEU A 52 0.27 9.04 -10.87
C LEU A 52 1.71 9.09 -10.35
N LYS A 53 2.21 10.27 -10.00
CA LYS A 53 3.59 10.40 -9.50
C LYS A 53 3.69 9.89 -8.07
N LEU A 54 4.80 9.24 -7.74
CA LEU A 54 5.07 8.74 -6.38
C LEU A 54 4.95 9.83 -5.29
N LYS A 55 5.37 11.06 -5.59
CA LYS A 55 5.22 12.20 -4.67
C LYS A 55 3.75 12.52 -4.37
N ASP A 56 2.87 12.37 -5.36
CA ASP A 56 1.45 12.64 -5.24
C ASP A 56 0.79 11.49 -4.47
N MET A 57 1.21 10.24 -4.71
CA MET A 57 0.80 9.08 -3.92
C MET A 57 1.11 9.26 -2.43
N LYS A 58 2.35 9.65 -2.13
CA LYS A 58 2.79 9.91 -0.76
C LYS A 58 1.96 11.02 -0.11
N LYS A 59 1.76 12.13 -0.82
CA LYS A 59 0.95 13.25 -0.34
C LYS A 59 -0.51 12.84 -0.06
N MET A 60 -1.13 12.06 -0.94
CA MET A 60 -2.50 11.57 -0.74
C MET A 60 -2.63 10.72 0.53
N ALA A 61 -1.64 9.87 0.81
CA ALA A 61 -1.63 9.06 2.03
C ALA A 61 -1.43 9.95 3.28
N GLU A 62 -0.48 10.88 3.24
CA GLU A 62 -0.21 11.82 4.34
C GLU A 62 -1.42 12.71 4.65
N ASP A 63 -2.09 13.27 3.63
CA ASP A 63 -3.29 14.08 3.78
C ASP A 63 -4.45 13.28 4.42
N ALA A 64 -4.46 11.95 4.28
CA ALA A 64 -5.43 11.06 4.90
C ALA A 64 -5.02 10.57 6.31
N GLY A 65 -3.84 10.97 6.80
CA GLY A 65 -3.29 10.47 8.06
C GLY A 65 -2.80 9.02 7.97
N VAL A 66 -2.55 8.51 6.76
CA VAL A 66 -2.09 7.14 6.51
C VAL A 66 -0.63 7.18 6.05
N ARG A 67 0.22 6.41 6.72
CA ARG A 67 1.64 6.26 6.33
C ARG A 67 1.80 5.09 5.36
N ILE A 68 2.47 5.31 4.24
CA ILE A 68 3.03 4.20 3.45
C ILE A 68 4.27 3.69 4.19
N GLY A 69 4.07 2.68 5.04
CA GLY A 69 5.07 2.24 6.03
C GLY A 69 6.02 1.15 5.53
N ARG A 70 5.57 0.37 4.55
CA ARG A 70 6.30 -0.78 4.01
C ARG A 70 6.00 -0.92 2.54
N ILE A 71 7.06 -1.09 1.76
CA ILE A 71 6.97 -1.69 0.45
C ILE A 71 7.07 -3.20 0.69
N ASP A 72 5.98 -3.89 0.43
CA ASP A 72 5.79 -5.30 0.75
C ASP A 72 5.89 -6.11 -0.54
N PRO A 73 7.09 -6.57 -0.93
CA PRO A 73 7.19 -7.54 -1.99
C PRO A 73 6.60 -8.87 -1.52
N LEU A 74 5.78 -9.52 -2.35
CA LEU A 74 5.08 -10.78 -2.03
C LEU A 74 6.01 -11.88 -1.46
N CYS A 75 7.33 -11.77 -1.68
CA CYS A 75 8.34 -12.68 -1.18
C CYS A 75 9.50 -11.96 -0.46
N THR A 76 9.27 -11.30 0.68
CA THR A 76 10.38 -10.78 1.53
C THR A 76 11.35 -11.88 2.02
N TRP A 77 11.00 -13.15 1.84
CA TRP A 77 11.85 -14.33 2.11
C TRP A 77 12.76 -14.71 0.93
N VAL A 78 12.59 -14.07 -0.24
CA VAL A 78 13.49 -14.21 -1.40
C VAL A 78 14.58 -13.14 -1.29
N PRO A 79 15.87 -13.51 -1.09
CA PRO A 79 16.95 -12.56 -0.85
C PRO A 79 17.18 -11.52 -1.94
N ASP A 80 16.75 -11.81 -3.17
CA ASP A 80 16.86 -10.94 -4.34
C ASP A 80 15.49 -10.82 -5.00
N TRP A 81 14.57 -10.10 -4.38
CA TRP A 81 13.23 -9.90 -4.92
C TRP A 81 13.27 -8.94 -6.11
N ARG A 82 12.93 -9.46 -7.29
CA ARG A 82 12.75 -8.69 -8.53
C ARG A 82 11.40 -9.02 -9.13
N ASP A 83 10.84 -8.06 -9.87
CA ASP A 83 9.56 -8.18 -10.56
C ASP A 83 9.47 -9.39 -11.51
N HIS A 84 10.58 -9.75 -12.18
CA HIS A 84 10.68 -10.91 -13.08
C HIS A 84 10.87 -12.27 -12.37
N ASN A 85 10.96 -12.33 -11.05
CA ASN A 85 11.13 -13.60 -10.34
C ASN A 85 9.89 -14.50 -10.36
N PHE A 86 8.74 -13.96 -10.78
CA PHE A 86 7.49 -14.72 -10.89
C PHE A 86 7.23 -15.27 -12.30
N GLY A 87 8.16 -15.07 -13.24
CA GLY A 87 8.03 -15.49 -14.64
C GLY A 87 7.32 -14.45 -15.52
N ASP A 88 7.43 -14.64 -16.83
CA ASP A 88 6.79 -13.80 -17.86
C ASP A 88 5.30 -14.21 -17.99
N GLU A 89 4.43 -13.77 -17.07
CA GLU A 89 2.97 -13.83 -17.28
C GLU A 89 2.47 -12.70 -18.19
#